data_AF-A0A1Y3BCN9-F1
#
_entry.id   AF-A0A1Y3BCN9-F1
#
_cell.length_a   1.000
_cell.length_b   1.000
_cell.length_c   1.000
_cell.angle_alpha   90.00
_cell.angle_beta   90.00
_cell.angle_gamma   90.00
#
_symmetry.space_group_name_H-M   'P 1'
#
loop_
_entity.id
_entity.type
_entity.pdbx_description
1 polymer ?
#
loop_
_entity_poly.entity_id
_entity_poly.type
_entity_poly.pdbx_seq_one_letter_code
_entity_poly.pdbx_strand_id
1 'polypeptide(L)' 'LKVIFELDDGRELIGKACDGDTLLDVVLNNELELDGFGACEGTLACSTCHIIFSQNDFDRIPNKITDEEMDMVKKEIVQF' A
#
# COMPACT_ATOMS: atom_id res chain seq x y z
N LEU A 1 9.44 0.75 -12.79
CA LEU A 1 8.04 1.22 -12.85
C LEU A 1 7.90 2.49 -12.02
N LYS A 2 7.06 3.46 -12.42
CA LYS A 2 6.78 4.67 -11.62
C LYS A 2 5.53 4.40 -10.77
N VAL A 3 5.59 4.68 -9.47
CA VAL A 3 4.46 4.60 -8.54
C VAL A 3 4.21 6.00 -7.98
N ILE A 4 2.94 6.38 -7.87
CA ILE A 4 2.50 7.67 -7.32
C ILE A 4 1.60 7.37 -6.14
N PHE A 5 1.94 7.92 -4.97
CA PHE A 5 1.13 7.89 -3.76
C PHE A 5 0.48 9.25 -3.60
N GLU A 6 -0.84 9.30 -3.62
CA GLU A 6 -1.62 10.51 -3.35
C GLU A 6 -1.97 10.52 -1.85
N LEU A 7 -1.63 11.61 -1.17
CA LEU A 7 -1.99 11.84 0.23
C LEU A 7 -3.36 12.52 0.36
N ASP A 8 -3.93 12.48 1.56
CA ASP A 8 -5.20 13.12 1.90
C ASP A 8 -5.18 14.64 1.72
N ASP A 9 -4.01 15.26 1.89
CA ASP A 9 -3.78 16.69 1.65
C ASP A 9 -3.57 17.05 0.15
N GLY A 10 -3.64 16.05 -0.74
CA GLY A 10 -3.47 16.21 -2.19
C GLY A 10 -2.03 16.29 -2.66
N ARG A 11 -1.03 16.11 -1.78
CA ARG A 11 0.37 15.94 -2.22
C ARG A 11 0.57 14.59 -2.89
N GLU A 12 1.53 14.57 -3.81
CA GLU A 12 1.98 13.34 -4.46
C GLU A 12 3.41 13.00 -4.03
N LEU A 13 3.63 11.76 -3.62
CA LEU A 13 4.96 11.18 -3.46
C LEU A 13 5.23 10.21 -4.60
N ILE A 14 6.41 10.33 -5.20
CA ILE A 14 6.75 9.58 -6.41
C ILE A 14 7.88 8.62 -6.08
N GLY A 15 7.58 7.32 -6.19
CA GLY A 15 8.55 6.24 -6.00
C GLY A 15 8.90 5.54 -7.31
N LYS A 16 10.11 4.97 -7.36
CA LYS A 16 10.53 4.05 -8.41
C LYS A 16 10.50 2.62 -7.87
N ALA A 17 9.78 1.75 -8.57
CA ALA A 17 9.68 0.32 -8.27
C ALA A 17 10.46 -0.54 -9.28
N CYS A 18 11.05 -1.62 -8.81
CA CYS A 18 11.58 -2.73 -9.58
C CYS A 18 10.57 -3.88 -9.65
N ASP A 19 10.75 -4.78 -10.61
CA ASP A 19 9.89 -5.97 -10.69
C ASP A 19 10.12 -6.85 -9.45
N GLY A 20 9.02 -7.20 -8.77
CA GLY A 20 9.05 -7.96 -7.52
C GLY A 20 8.98 -7.11 -6.24
N ASP A 21 9.11 -5.79 -6.32
CA ASP A 21 8.95 -4.90 -5.17
C ASP A 21 7.50 -4.88 -4.68
N THR A 22 7.32 -4.87 -3.36
CA THR A 22 6.05 -4.50 -2.72
C THR A 22 5.92 -2.97 -2.64
N LEU A 23 4.70 -2.46 -2.40
CA LEU A 23 4.53 -1.01 -2.18
C LEU A 23 5.25 -0.50 -0.93
N LEU A 24 5.45 -1.36 0.09
CA LEU A 24 6.28 -1.05 1.24
C LEU A 24 7.75 -0.87 0.85
N ASP A 25 8.28 -1.77 0.02
CA ASP A 25 9.65 -1.65 -0.49
C ASP A 25 9.83 -0.34 -1.27
N VAL A 26 8.84 0.06 -2.06
CA VAL A 26 8.88 1.34 -2.79
C VAL A 26 8.98 2.52 -1.83
N VAL A 27 8.19 2.55 -0.76
CA VAL A 27 8.23 3.62 0.25
C VAL A 27 9.60 3.66 0.95
N LEU A 28 10.08 2.51 1.42
CA LEU A 28 11.34 2.43 2.17
C LEU A 28 12.58 2.71 1.30
N ASN A 29 12.68 2.07 0.13
CA ASN A 29 13.85 2.18 -0.75
C ASN A 29 13.98 3.55 -1.43
N ASN A 30 12.87 4.29 -1.57
CA ASN A 30 12.88 5.64 -2.11
C ASN A 30 12.82 6.71 -1.00
N GLU A 31 12.86 6.32 0.27
CA GLU A 31 12.79 7.22 1.43
C GLU A 31 11.59 8.19 1.36
N LEU A 32 10.42 7.68 0.99
CA LEU A 32 9.21 8.49 0.88
C LEU A 32 8.67 8.83 2.28
N GLU A 33 8.38 10.11 2.52
CA GLU A 33 7.84 10.61 3.80
C GLU A 33 6.36 10.28 3.98
N LEU A 34 6.06 9.02 4.31
CA LEU A 34 4.73 8.50 4.67
C LEU A 34 4.72 8.10 6.15
N ASP A 35 4.37 9.04 7.01
CA ASP A 35 4.42 8.87 8.46
C ASP A 35 3.60 7.66 8.94
N GLY A 36 4.24 6.78 9.70
CA GLY A 36 3.61 5.59 10.29
C GLY A 36 3.30 4.46 9.31
N PHE A 37 3.55 4.64 8.01
CA PHE A 37 3.30 3.62 7.00
C PHE A 37 4.21 2.40 7.20
N GLY A 38 3.63 1.21 7.19
CA GLY A 38 4.39 -0.04 7.28
C GLY A 38 5.04 -0.31 8.65
N ALA A 39 4.39 0.05 9.74
CA ALA A 39 4.96 0.00 11.10
C ALA A 39 5.41 -1.41 11.54
N CYS A 40 4.83 -2.46 10.97
CA CYS A 40 5.23 -3.85 11.24
C CYS A 40 6.27 -4.41 10.25
N GLU A 41 6.80 -3.61 9.34
CA GLU A 41 7.78 -4.05 8.33
C GLU A 41 7.28 -5.22 7.46
N GLY A 42 5.97 -5.26 7.17
CA GLY A 42 5.37 -6.30 6.33
C GLY A 42 5.17 -7.66 7.03
N THR A 43 5.32 -7.73 8.35
CA THR A 43 5.14 -8.96 9.13
C THR A 43 3.68 -9.33 9.43
N LEU A 44 2.72 -8.66 8.78
CA LEU A 44 1.29 -8.88 8.97
C LEU A 44 0.83 -8.70 10.43
N ALA A 45 1.45 -7.76 11.15
CA ALA A 45 1.13 -7.46 12.56
C ALA A 45 0.49 -6.08 12.78
N CYS A 46 0.30 -5.31 11.70
CA CYS A 46 -0.41 -4.04 11.73
C CYS A 46 -1.23 -3.87 10.44
N SER A 47 -1.81 -2.68 10.30
CA SER A 47 -2.67 -2.26 9.20
C SER A 47 -2.25 -0.92 8.58
N THR A 48 -1.15 -0.33 9.07
CA THR A 48 -0.68 0.98 8.61
C THR A 48 -0.12 0.99 7.19
N CYS A 49 -0.08 -0.15 6.51
CA CYS A 49 0.24 -0.27 5.08
C CYS A 49 -1.00 -0.18 4.18
N HIS A 50 -2.18 0.13 4.73
CA HIS A 50 -3.41 0.24 3.97
C HIS A 50 -3.31 1.31 2.87
N ILE A 51 -3.73 0.95 1.66
CA ILE A 51 -3.72 1.80 0.46
C ILE A 51 -5.04 1.62 -0.29
N ILE A 52 -5.56 2.72 -0.82
CA ILE A 52 -6.72 2.72 -1.70
C ILE A 52 -6.21 2.78 -3.15
N PHE A 53 -6.60 1.81 -3.97
CA PHE A 53 -6.25 1.78 -5.40
C PHE A 53 -7.29 2.52 -6.24
N SER A 54 -6.84 3.13 -7.33
CA SER A 54 -7.75 3.46 -8.44
C SER A 54 -8.37 2.18 -8.99
N GLN A 55 -9.59 2.24 -9.52
CA GLN A 55 -10.24 1.06 -10.10
C GLN A 55 -9.36 0.41 -11.17
N ASN A 56 -8.73 1.22 -12.02
CA ASN A 56 -7.88 0.73 -13.11
C ASN A 56 -6.62 0.00 -12.60
N ASP A 57 -6.03 0.44 -11.49
CA ASP A 57 -4.87 -0.25 -10.92
C ASP A 57 -5.27 -1.50 -10.14
N PHE A 58 -6.41 -1.46 -9.45
CA PHE A 58 -6.98 -2.63 -8.78
C PHE A 58 -7.28 -3.76 -9.78
N ASP A 59 -7.87 -3.44 -10.93
CA ASP A 59 -8.21 -4.41 -11.98
C ASP A 59 -6.98 -5.10 -12.60
N ARG A 60 -5.78 -4.53 -12.43
CA ARG A 60 -4.52 -5.07 -12.95
C ARG A 60 -3.87 -6.10 -12.01
N ILE A 61 -4.36 -6.23 -10.77
CA ILE A 61 -3.82 -7.19 -9.81
C ILE A 61 -4.23 -8.60 -10.26
N PRO A 62 -3.26 -9.47 -10.62
CA PRO A 62 -3.57 -10.76 -11.26
C PRO A 62 -4.20 -11.77 -10.29
N ASN A 63 -3.95 -11.61 -9.00
CA ASN A 63 -4.40 -12.53 -7.95
C ASN A 63 -5.55 -11.89 -7.18
N LYS A 64 -6.56 -12.70 -6.84
CA LYS A 64 -7.56 -12.29 -5.86
C LYS A 64 -6.90 -12.19 -4.48
N ILE A 65 -7.36 -11.23 -3.69
CA ILE A 65 -7.05 -11.13 -2.26
C ILE A 65 -7.24 -12.50 -1.60
N THR A 66 -6.25 -12.93 -0.83
CA THR A 66 -6.31 -14.19 -0.07
C THR A 66 -7.20 -14.06 1.17
N ASP A 67 -7.69 -15.17 1.72
CA ASP A 67 -8.54 -15.14 2.92
C ASP A 67 -7.81 -14.56 4.16
N GLU A 68 -6.48 -14.75 4.25
CA GLU A 68 -5.63 -14.23 5.34
C GLU A 68 -5.49 -12.71 5.26
N GLU A 69 -5.23 -12.16 4.07
CA GLU A 69 -5.23 -10.70 3.83
C GLU A 69 -6.63 -10.11 4.05
N MET A 70 -7.68 -10.83 3.62
CA MET A 70 -9.06 -10.41 3.83
C MET A 70 -9.43 -10.35 5.33
N ASP A 71 -8.94 -11.25 6.17
CA ASP A 71 -9.19 -11.22 7.63
C ASP A 71 -8.48 -10.04 8.33
N MET A 72 -7.37 -9.57 7.77
CA MET A 72 -6.69 -8.35 8.24
C MET A 72 -7.38 -7.08 7.75
N VAL A 73 -7.78 -7.03 6.49
CA VAL A 73 -8.54 -5.89 5.91
C VAL A 73 -9.91 -5.73 6.58
N LYS A 74 -10.60 -6.83 6.93
CA LYS A 74 -11.90 -6.81 7.63
C LYS A 74 -11.86 -6.12 8.99
N LYS A 75 -10.71 -6.06 9.66
CA LYS A 75 -10.58 -5.44 10.99
C LYS A 75 -10.53 -3.91 10.92
N GLU A 76 -10.38 -3.33 9.74
CA GLU A 76 -10.30 -1.87 9.54
C GLU A 76 -11.16 -1.32 8.40
N ILE A 77 -12.28 -1.99 8.07
CA ILE A 77 -13.37 -1.27 7.40
C ILE A 77 -14.06 -0.39 8.45
N VAL A 78 -13.37 0.67 8.87
CA VAL A 78 -14.05 1.89 9.30
C VAL A 78 -14.46 2.57 8.01
N GLN A 79 -15.69 2.28 7.61
CA GLN A 79 -16.41 3.03 6.63
C GLN A 79 -16.37 4.51 7.07
N PHE A 80 -15.62 5.32 6.34
CA PHE A 80 -15.79 6.78 6.29
C PHE A 80 -16.21 7.14 4.87
#